data_AF-A0A1S6KPW0-F1
#
_entry.id   AF-A0A1S6KPW0-F1
#
_cell.length_a   1.000
_cell.length_b   1.000
_cell.length_c   1.000
_cell.angle_alpha   90.00
_cell.angle_beta   90.00
_cell.angle_gamma   90.00
#
_symmetry.space_group_name_H-M   'P 1'
#
loop_
_entity.id
_entity.type
_entity.pdbx_description
1 polymer ?
#
loop_
_entity_poly.entity_id
_entity_poly.type
_entity_poly.pdbx_seq_one_letter_code
_entity_poly.pdbx_strand_id
1 'polypeptide(L)' 'DVGKIPHPGRGANFVHPKYGPVWATGYLGDETIALIGTDPENYPQYAWKVVQTLKGQGGGNLFIKTHP' A
#
# COMPACT_ATOMS: atom_id res chain seq x y z
N ASP A 1 16.83 -13.31 -0.66
CA ASP A 1 16.54 -11.98 -1.19
C ASP A 1 15.13 -11.57 -0.73
N VAL A 2 15.02 -11.08 0.51
CA VAL A 2 13.72 -10.85 1.21
C VAL A 2 13.14 -9.46 0.90
N GLY A 3 13.95 -8.53 0.38
CA GLY A 3 13.55 -7.16 0.04
C GLY A 3 12.36 -7.06 -0.91
N LYS A 4 12.25 -8.00 -1.86
CA LYS A 4 11.26 -7.92 -2.94
C LYS A 4 9.88 -8.48 -2.56
N ILE A 5 9.74 -9.11 -1.39
CA ILE A 5 8.50 -9.80 -1.02
C ILE A 5 7.65 -8.87 -0.12
N PRO A 6 6.51 -8.37 -0.60
CA PRO A 6 5.58 -7.61 0.23
C PRO A 6 4.98 -8.52 1.31
N HIS A 7 4.81 -8.00 2.52
CA HIS A 7 4.18 -8.71 3.64
C HIS A 7 3.01 -7.90 4.18
N PRO A 8 1.82 -8.11 3.60
CA PRO A 8 0.69 -7.23 3.85
C PRO A 8 0.02 -7.42 5.21
N GLY A 9 0.06 -8.61 5.81
CA GLY A 9 -0.92 -8.97 6.84
C GLY A 9 -2.34 -8.79 6.28
N ARG A 10 -3.21 -8.01 6.94
CA ARG A 10 -4.51 -7.58 6.38
C ARG A 10 -4.42 -6.31 5.51
N GLY A 11 -3.27 -5.64 5.52
CA GLY A 11 -3.05 -4.31 4.96
C GLY A 11 -3.93 -3.22 5.60
N ALA A 12 -3.92 -2.04 4.99
CA ALA A 12 -4.71 -0.90 5.45
C ALA A 12 -5.47 -0.24 4.29
N ASN A 13 -6.79 -0.10 4.44
CA ASN A 13 -7.65 0.59 3.48
C ASN A 13 -7.90 2.03 3.93
N PHE A 14 -7.79 2.99 3.02
CA PHE A 14 -8.17 4.38 3.26
C PHE A 14 -8.46 5.10 1.94
N VAL A 15 -9.02 6.30 2.02
CA VAL A 15 -9.28 7.15 0.84
C VAL A 15 -8.10 8.09 0.63
N HIS A 16 -7.40 7.92 -0.49
CA HIS A 16 -6.33 8.82 -0.89
C HIS A 16 -6.91 10.05 -1.62
N PRO A 17 -6.49 11.28 -1.28
CA PRO A 17 -7.09 12.50 -1.82
C PRO A 17 -7.00 12.62 -3.34
N LYS A 18 -5.98 11.99 -3.97
CA LYS A 18 -5.77 12.01 -5.42
C LYS A 18 -6.25 10.74 -6.13
N TYR A 19 -6.20 9.59 -5.47
CA TYR A 19 -6.35 8.28 -6.12
C TYR A 19 -7.64 7.54 -5.74
N GLY A 20 -8.45 8.13 -4.84
CA GLY A 20 -9.65 7.48 -4.34
C GLY A 20 -9.33 6.38 -3.34
N PRO A 21 -10.20 5.36 -3.18
CA PRO A 21 -9.96 4.21 -2.32
C PRO A 21 -8.68 3.47 -2.69
N VAL A 22 -7.79 3.30 -1.71
CA VAL A 22 -6.53 2.56 -1.85
C VAL A 22 -6.33 1.56 -0.71
N TRP A 23 -5.54 0.53 -1.00
CA TRP A 23 -5.03 -0.44 -0.04
C TRP A 23 -3.51 -0.36 0.05
N ALA A 24 -2.97 -0.34 1.26
CA ALA A 24 -1.55 -0.25 1.54
C ALA A 24 -0.94 -1.57 2.02
N THR A 25 0.26 -1.88 1.52
CA THR A 25 1.12 -2.98 1.98
C THR A 25 2.55 -2.53 2.22
N GLY A 26 3.17 -3.06 3.28
CA GLY A 26 4.60 -2.92 3.55
C GLY A 26 5.40 -4.09 2.98
N TYR A 27 6.72 -3.94 2.97
CA TYR A 27 7.68 -4.96 2.54
C TYR A 27 8.54 -5.39 3.75
N LEU A 28 8.94 -6.67 3.79
CA LEU A 28 9.75 -7.17 4.92
C LEU A 28 11.21 -6.77 4.82
N GLY A 29 11.78 -6.86 3.62
CA GLY A 29 13.21 -6.67 3.46
C GLY A 29 13.61 -5.27 3.03
N ASP A 30 12.67 -4.35 2.85
CA ASP A 30 12.95 -2.94 2.61
C ASP A 30 11.90 -2.02 3.24
N GLU A 31 12.19 -0.72 3.23
CA GLU A 31 11.36 0.31 3.84
C GLU A 31 10.20 0.77 2.93
N THR A 32 9.84 -0.01 1.92
CA THR A 32 8.82 0.40 0.94
C THR A 32 7.40 0.18 1.48
N ILE A 33 6.51 1.12 1.18
CA ILE A 33 5.06 0.97 1.33
C ILE A 33 4.42 1.20 -0.03
N ALA A 34 3.71 0.21 -0.57
CA ALA A 34 2.99 0.31 -1.83
C ALA A 34 1.51 0.59 -1.59
N LEU A 35 0.94 1.52 -2.36
CA LEU A 35 -0.48 1.83 -2.39
C LEU A 35 -1.08 1.33 -3.69
N ILE A 36 -2.14 0.52 -3.59
CA ILE A 36 -2.87 -0.06 -4.72
C ILE A 36 -4.27 0.53 -4.78
N GLY A 37 -4.71 1.00 -5.95
CA GLY A 37 -6.09 1.47 -6.15
C GLY A 37 -7.09 0.31 -6.12
N THR A 38 -8.22 0.48 -5.42
CA THR A 38 -9.20 -0.61 -5.21
C THR A 38 -10.61 -0.30 -5.72
N ASP A 39 -10.80 0.81 -6.42
CA ASP A 39 -12.12 1.24 -6.91
C ASP A 39 -12.19 1.21 -8.45
N PRO A 40 -12.64 0.09 -9.05
CA PRO A 40 -12.79 -0.02 -10.49
C PRO A 40 -13.98 0.77 -11.07
N GLU A 41 -14.93 1.22 -10.24
CA GLU A 41 -16.13 1.91 -10.73
C GLU A 41 -15.89 3.41 -10.85
N ASN A 42 -15.40 4.06 -9.79
CA ASN A 42 -15.20 5.52 -9.77
C ASN A 42 -13.76 5.92 -10.12
N TYR A 43 -12.79 5.02 -9.98
CA TYR A 43 -11.36 5.28 -10.28
C TYR A 43 -10.76 4.19 -11.20
N PRO A 44 -11.38 3.87 -12.34
CA PRO A 44 -10.96 2.77 -13.23
C PRO A 44 -9.52 2.91 -13.73
N GLN A 45 -9.01 4.13 -13.88
CA GLN A 45 -7.64 4.39 -14.32
C GLN A 45 -6.58 3.89 -13.31
N TYR A 46 -6.95 3.82 -12.02
CA TYR A 46 -6.08 3.50 -10.89
C TYR A 46 -6.33 2.11 -10.29
N ALA A 47 -7.49 1.50 -10.58
CA ALA A 47 -7.87 0.20 -10.05
C ALA A 47 -6.83 -0.88 -10.37
N TRP A 48 -6.48 -1.67 -9.35
CA TRP A 48 -5.56 -2.81 -9.40
C TRP A 48 -4.12 -2.48 -9.82
N LYS A 49 -3.73 -1.20 -9.74
CA LYS A 49 -2.37 -0.73 -10.04
C LYS A 49 -1.74 -0.13 -8.80
N VAL A 50 -0.41 -0.23 -8.70
CA VAL A 50 0.37 0.54 -7.73
C VAL A 50 0.31 2.01 -8.12
N VAL A 51 -0.41 2.82 -7.34
CA VAL A 51 -0.63 4.24 -7.63
C VAL A 51 0.44 5.13 -7.01
N GLN A 52 1.07 4.66 -5.93
CA GLN A 52 2.13 5.37 -5.24
C GLN A 52 2.97 4.42 -4.40
N THR A 53 4.25 4.75 -4.30
CA THR A 53 5.21 4.09 -3.43
C THR A 53 5.73 5.10 -2.43
N LEU A 54 5.70 4.76 -1.14
CA LEU A 54 6.17 5.59 -0.04
C LEU A 54 7.39 4.96 0.63
N LYS A 55 8.24 5.82 1.18
CA LYS A 55 9.35 5.43 2.04
C LYS A 55 8.87 5.40 3.49
N GLY A 56 8.84 4.22 4.09
CA GLY A 56 8.54 3.97 5.50
C GLY A 56 9.72 4.29 6.42
N GLN A 57 9.58 3.95 7.71
CA GLN A 57 10.57 4.27 8.74
C GLN A 57 11.79 3.35 8.77
N GLY A 58 11.78 2.25 8.01
CA GLY A 58 12.86 1.25 7.93
C GLY A 58 12.35 -0.11 7.41
N GLY A 59 13.27 -1.04 7.13
CA GLY A 59 12.92 -2.42 6.78
C GLY A 59 12.40 -3.21 7.98
N GLY A 60 11.69 -4.31 7.75
CA GLY A 60 11.08 -5.13 8.80
C GLY A 60 9.63 -4.75 9.14
N ASN A 61 8.92 -4.11 8.22
CA ASN A 61 7.53 -3.72 8.44
C ASN A 61 6.61 -4.96 8.46
N LEU A 62 6.09 -5.31 9.63
CA LEU A 62 5.24 -6.48 9.83
C LEU A 62 3.75 -6.20 9.56
N PHE A 63 3.28 -5.00 9.91
CA PHE A 63 1.86 -4.63 9.82
C PHE A 63 1.69 -3.13 9.54
N ILE A 64 0.80 -2.78 8.61
CA ILE A 64 0.31 -1.41 8.40
C ILE A 64 -1.11 -1.28 8.97
N LYS A 65 -1.37 -0.16 9.65
CA LYS A 65 -2.69 0.23 10.15
C LYS A 65 -2.96 1.71 9.89
N THR A 66 -4.21 2.03 9.67
CA THR A 66 -4.71 3.41 9.61
C THR A 66 -5.07 3.89 11.02
N HIS A 67 -4.86 5.19 11.27
CA HIS A 67 -5.37 5.87 12.46
C HIS A 67 -6.79 6.39 12.17
N PRO A 68 -7.72 6.39 13.15
CA PRO A 68 -9.04 7.01 13.01
C PRO A 68 -8.97 8.50 12.69
#